data_AF-A0A925BTH9-F1
#
_entry.id   AF-A0A925BTH9-F1
#
_cell.length_a   1.000
_cell.length_b   1.000
_cell.length_c   1.000
_cell.angle_alpha   90.00
_cell.angle_beta   90.00
_cell.angle_gamma   90.00
#
_symmetry.space_group_name_H-M   'P 1'
#
loop_
_entity.id
_entity.type
_entity.pdbx_description
1 polymer ?
#
loop_
_entity_poly.entity_id
_entity_poly.type
_entity_poly.pdbx_seq_one_letter_code
_entity_poly.pdbx_strand_id
1 'polypeptide(L)' 'MQTRTDDMTKRMTISVDDDVYETLEGWASEEVRTVANLAAALVTMAARDKQHKKVPAPESKDK' A
#
# COMPACT_ATOMS: atom_id res chain seq x y z
N MET A 1 -29.48 -0.63 11.92
CA MET A 1 -28.70 -1.55 11.08
C MET A 1 -27.29 -0.98 10.99
N GLN A 2 -26.35 -1.54 11.76
CA GLN A 2 -24.96 -1.06 11.76
C GLN A 2 -24.30 -1.60 10.49
N THR A 3 -24.02 -0.76 9.49
CA THR A 3 -23.15 -1.13 8.38
C THR A 3 -21.75 -1.25 8.95
N ARG A 4 -21.40 -2.46 9.37
CA ARG A 4 -20.02 -2.87 9.59
C ARG A 4 -19.39 -2.73 8.21
N THR A 5 -18.70 -1.63 7.96
CA THR A 5 -17.80 -1.53 6.82
C THR A 5 -16.70 -2.52 7.18
N ASP A 6 -16.92 -3.79 6.84
CA ASP A 6 -15.86 -4.77 6.79
C ASP A 6 -14.75 -4.11 6.00
N ASP A 7 -13.63 -3.89 6.67
CA ASP A 7 -12.41 -3.34 6.10
C ASP A 7 -11.99 -4.34 5.00
N MET A 8 -12.53 -4.15 3.79
CA MET A 8 -12.50 -5.13 2.71
C MET A 8 -11.07 -5.23 2.18
N THR A 9 -10.25 -5.95 2.93
CA THR A 9 -8.88 -6.27 2.55
C THR A 9 -8.98 -7.24 1.38
N LYS A 10 -8.79 -6.72 0.17
CA LYS A 10 -8.73 -7.57 -1.03
C LYS A 10 -7.42 -8.34 -1.02
N ARG A 11 -7.51 -9.67 -1.03
CA ARG A 11 -6.34 -10.54 -1.18
C ARG A 11 -5.89 -10.51 -2.64
N MET A 12 -4.60 -10.32 -2.83
CA MET A 12 -3.94 -10.30 -4.13
C MET A 12 -2.72 -11.20 -4.05
N THR A 13 -2.56 -12.09 -5.04
CA THR A 13 -1.33 -12.84 -5.23
C THR A 13 -0.45 -12.06 -6.19
N ILE A 14 0.82 -11.86 -5.83
CA ILE A 14 1.81 -11.18 -6.66
C ILE A 14 3.01 -12.09 -6.88
N SER A 15 3.58 -12.03 -8.08
CA SER A 15 4.88 -12.61 -8.39
C SER A 15 5.87 -11.46 -8.54
N VAL A 16 7.03 -11.59 -7.92
CA VAL A 16 8.14 -10.64 -8.00
C VAL A 16 9.38 -11.41 -8.44
N ASP A 17 10.33 -10.70 -9.04
CA ASP A 17 11.62 -11.29 -9.40
C ASP A 17 12.41 -11.70 -8.14
N ASP A 18 13.31 -12.68 -8.29
CA ASP A 18 14.04 -13.28 -7.17
C ASP A 18 14.90 -12.23 -6.42
N ASP A 19 15.54 -11.31 -7.15
CA ASP A 19 16.34 -10.23 -6.59
C ASP A 19 15.51 -9.25 -5.73
N VAL A 20 14.28 -8.98 -6.17
CA VAL A 20 13.32 -8.18 -5.41
C VAL A 20 12.87 -8.93 -4.16
N TYR A 21 12.63 -10.24 -4.26
CA TYR A 21 12.24 -11.05 -3.10
C TYR A 21 13.34 -11.08 -2.02
N GLU A 22 14.60 -11.31 -2.40
CA GLU A 22 15.74 -11.29 -1.47
C GLU A 22 15.89 -9.93 -0.77
N THR A 23 15.71 -8.84 -1.51
CA THR A 23 15.73 -7.48 -0.95
C THR A 23 14.61 -7.27 0.08
N LEU A 24 13.39 -7.73 -0.24
CA LEU A 24 12.25 -7.64 0.68
C LEU A 24 12.43 -8.53 1.90
N GLU A 25 13.07 -9.70 1.76
CA GLU A 25 13.37 -10.61 2.87
C GLU A 25 14.36 -9.99 3.87
N GLY A 26 15.42 -9.34 3.37
CA GLY A 26 16.37 -8.60 4.19
C GLY A 26 15.67 -7.48 4.98
N TRP A 27 14.87 -6.67 4.29
CA TRP A 27 14.15 -5.56 4.93
C TRP A 27 13.07 -6.02 5.91
N ALA A 28 12.36 -7.11 5.59
CA ALA A 28 11.38 -7.71 6.48
C ALA A 28 12.01 -8.23 7.78
N SER A 29 13.21 -8.81 7.68
CA SER A 29 14.00 -9.27 8.82
C SER A 29 14.41 -8.12 9.74
N GLU A 30 14.83 -6.99 9.18
CA GLU A 30 15.20 -5.78 9.94
C GLU A 30 14.01 -5.18 10.70
N GLU A 31 12.82 -5.15 10.08
CA GLU A 31 11.61 -4.57 10.67
C GLU A 31 10.79 -5.56 11.52
N VAL A 32 11.28 -6.79 11.73
CA VAL A 32 10.61 -7.87 12.48
C VAL A 32 9.18 -8.09 12.00
N ARG A 33 8.99 -8.12 10.67
CA ARG A 33 7.68 -8.34 10.02
C ARG A 33 7.78 -9.36 8.90
N THR A 34 6.65 -9.91 8.47
CA THR A 34 6.64 -10.86 7.33
C THR A 34 6.83 -10.11 6.01
N VAL A 35 7.45 -10.78 5.03
CA VAL A 35 7.61 -10.25 3.65
C VAL A 35 6.26 -9.82 3.06
N ALA A 36 5.21 -10.61 3.30
CA ALA A 36 3.85 -10.28 2.85
C ALA A 36 3.31 -8.97 3.46
N ASN A 37 3.53 -8.74 4.75
CA ASN A 37 3.10 -7.50 5.40
C ASN A 37 3.92 -6.30 4.92
N LEU A 38 5.23 -6.49 4.70
CA LEU A 38 6.10 -5.46 4.13
C LEU A 38 5.65 -5.09 2.71
N ALA A 39 5.39 -6.07 1.86
CA ALA A 39 4.88 -5.86 0.52
C ALA A 39 3.52 -5.12 0.53
N ALA A 40 2.61 -5.51 1.41
CA ALA A 40 1.32 -4.82 1.55
C ALA A 40 1.48 -3.35 1.94
N ALA A 41 2.39 -3.03 2.87
CA ALA A 41 2.70 -1.67 3.28
C ALA A 41 3.28 -0.86 2.11
N LEU A 42 4.27 -1.42 1.40
CA LEU A 42 4.92 -0.75 0.26
C LEU A 42 3.94 -0.48 -0.88
N VAL A 43 3.10 -1.46 -1.24
CA VAL A 43 2.06 -1.31 -2.27
C VAL A 43 1.06 -0.24 -1.85
N THR A 44 0.64 -0.22 -0.58
CA THR A 44 -0.29 0.79 -0.06
C THR A 44 0.33 2.19 -0.12
N MET A 45 1.59 2.34 0.27
CA MET A 45 2.32 3.61 0.21
C MET A 45 2.45 4.10 -1.23
N ALA A 46 2.89 3.25 -2.16
CA ALA A 46 3.04 3.58 -3.57
C ALA A 46 1.70 3.94 -4.24
N ALA A 47 0.63 3.21 -3.92
CA ALA A 47 -0.71 3.49 -4.43
C ALA A 47 -1.23 4.85 -3.94
N ARG A 48 -1.02 5.19 -2.66
CA ARG A 48 -1.38 6.48 -2.08
C ARG A 48 -0.56 7.63 -2.67
N ASP A 49 0.76 7.48 -2.80
CA ASP A 49 1.63 8.50 -3.43
C ASP A 49 1.15 8.86 -4.85
N LYS A 50 0.80 7.84 -5.64
CA LYS A 50 0.25 8.03 -6.99
C LYS A 50 -1.11 8.74 -7.00
N GLN A 51 -1.96 8.51 -5.99
CA GLN A 51 -3.22 9.24 -5.83
C GLN A 51 -2.99 10.70 -5.45
N HIS A 52 -2.07 10.98 -4.52
CA HIS A 52 -1.74 12.34 -4.09
C HIS A 52 -1.14 13.18 -5.22
N LYS A 53 -0.35 12.58 -6.12
CA LYS A 53 0.15 13.27 -7.33
C LYS A 53 -0.94 13.63 -8.35
N LYS A 54 -2.16 13.09 -8.23
CA LYS A 54 -3.26 13.31 -9.18
C LYS A 54 -4.32 14.31 -8.71
N VAL A 55 -4.15 14.98 -7.57
CA VAL A 55 -5.07 16.03 -7.12
C VAL A 55 -4.49 17.40 -7.50
N PRO A 56 -4.90 18.03 -8.62
CA PRO A 56 -4.91 19.48 -8.65
C PRO A 56 -5.91 19.93 -7.58
N ALA A 57 -5.48 20.87 -6.73
CA ALA A 57 -6.29 21.43 -5.66
C ALA A 57 -7.71 21.77 -6.15
N PRO A 58 -8.78 21.48 -5.40
CA PRO A 58 -10.06 22.12 -5.67
C PRO A 58 -9.85 23.62 -5.43
N GLU A 59 -9.94 24.41 -6.51
CA GLU A 59 -10.01 25.86 -6.48
C GLU A 59 -10.98 26.27 -5.37
N SER A 60 -10.46 27.01 -4.38
CA SER A 60 -11.25 27.90 -3.57
C SER A 60 -12.02 28.82 -4.50
N LYS A 61 -13.32 28.60 -4.63
CA LYS A 61 -14.25 29.64 -5.07
C LYS A 61 -14.99 30.16 -3.85
N ASP A 62 -14.43 31.24 -3.31
CA ASP A 62 -15.22 32.34 -2.77
C ASP A 62 -16.50 32.54 -3.59
N LYS A 63 -17.67 32.41 -2.95
CA LYS A 63 -18.77 33.36 -3.10
C LYS A 63 -19.81 33.20 -1.99
#